data_AF-A0A147IMW5-F1
#
_entry.id   AF-A0A147IMW5-F1
#
_cell.length_a   1.000
_cell.length_b   1.000
_cell.length_c   1.000
_cell.angle_alpha   90.00
_cell.angle_beta   90.00
_cell.angle_gamma   90.00
#
_symmetry.space_group_name_H-M   'P 1'
#
loop_
_entity.id
_entity.type
_entity.pdbx_description
1 polymer ?
#
loop_
_entity_poly.entity_id
_entity_poly.type
_entity_poly.pdbx_seq_one_letter_code
_entity_poly.pdbx_strand_id
1 'polypeptide(L)' 'MPWDKGGEQVWGRTSARYTRGLSGDVEALQSPSRAGGGYIFRKYELPEVEAGKVSGRITSFEEKIVLPDSGDWQ' A
#
# COMPACT_ATOMS: atom_id res chain seq x y z
N MET A 1 19.56 7.46 2.16
CA MET A 1 20.05 6.71 0.97
C MET A 1 19.29 7.24 -0.24
N PRO A 2 19.96 7.66 -1.34
CA PRO A 2 19.29 8.15 -2.54
C PRO A 2 18.38 7.07 -3.16
N TRP A 3 17.28 7.49 -3.78
CA TRP A 3 16.26 6.58 -4.35
C TRP A 3 16.88 5.58 -5.33
N ASP A 4 17.65 6.08 -6.29
CA ASP A 4 18.30 5.28 -7.35
C ASP A 4 19.54 4.51 -6.87
N LYS A 5 19.98 4.74 -5.63
CA LYS A 5 21.14 4.07 -5.02
C LYS A 5 20.71 3.07 -3.95
N GLY A 6 19.67 2.29 -4.26
CA GLY A 6 19.16 1.21 -3.41
C GLY A 6 17.98 1.58 -2.51
N GLY A 7 17.57 2.86 -2.47
CA GLY A 7 16.40 3.29 -1.71
C GLY A 7 15.12 2.56 -2.14
N GLU A 8 14.89 2.44 -3.46
CA GLU A 8 13.76 1.67 -3.99
C GLU A 8 13.77 0.21 -3.52
N GLN A 9 14.92 -0.46 -3.58
CA GLN A 9 15.01 -1.88 -3.26
C GLN A 9 14.79 -2.14 -1.78
N VAL A 10 15.31 -1.27 -0.91
CA VAL A 10 15.09 -1.34 0.53
C VAL A 10 13.61 -1.15 0.84
N TRP A 11 13.01 -0.06 0.36
CA TRP A 11 11.61 0.24 0.65
C TRP A 11 10.65 -0.75 0.02
N GLY A 12 10.87 -1.12 -1.25
CA GLY A 12 10.05 -2.10 -1.96
C GLY A 12 10.08 -3.48 -1.31
N ARG A 13 11.25 -3.98 -0.89
CA ARG A 13 11.33 -5.29 -0.19
C ARG A 13 10.69 -5.24 1.19
N THR A 14 10.90 -4.15 1.92
CA THR A 14 10.33 -3.97 3.27
C THR A 14 8.80 -3.94 3.20
N SER A 15 8.29 -3.15 2.27
CA SER A 15 6.87 -2.99 1.95
C SER A 15 6.22 -4.30 1.50
N ALA A 16 6.81 -5.02 0.53
CA ALA A 16 6.31 -6.35 0.12
C ALA A 16 6.27 -7.35 1.29
N ARG A 17 7.30 -7.36 2.14
CA ARG A 17 7.34 -8.25 3.32
C ARG A 17 6.26 -7.91 4.34
N TYR A 18 6.01 -6.62 4.56
CA TYR A 18 4.91 -6.17 5.41
C TYR A 18 3.57 -6.68 4.87
N THR A 19 3.28 -6.43 3.59
CA THR A 19 2.00 -6.83 2.96
C THR A 19 1.80 -8.35 2.93
N ARG A 20 2.87 -9.12 2.74
CA ARG A 20 2.84 -10.58 2.81
C ARG A 20 2.37 -11.11 4.17
N GLY A 21 2.61 -10.35 5.25
CA GLY A 21 2.21 -10.72 6.61
C GLY A 21 0.77 -10.36 6.98
N LEU A 22 0.04 -9.59 6.16
CA LEU A 22 -1.32 -9.15 6.48
C LEU A 22 -2.33 -10.31 6.46
N SER A 23 -3.49 -10.18 7.07
CA SER A 23 -4.56 -11.20 6.96
C SER A 23 -5.89 -10.61 7.38
N GLY A 24 -6.98 -11.27 6.99
CA GLY A 24 -8.33 -10.79 7.24
C GLY A 24 -8.70 -9.63 6.31
N ASP A 25 -9.35 -8.62 6.86
CA ASP A 25 -9.82 -7.45 6.11
C ASP A 25 -8.69 -6.42 6.02
N VAL A 26 -8.32 -6.05 4.80
CA VAL A 26 -7.19 -5.16 4.52
C VAL A 26 -7.69 -3.89 3.82
N GLU A 27 -7.24 -2.74 4.28
CA GLU A 27 -7.60 -1.45 3.70
C GLU A 27 -6.36 -0.72 3.19
N ALA A 28 -6.47 -0.09 2.01
CA ALA A 28 -5.48 0.80 1.45
C ALA A 28 -6.03 2.23 1.43
N LEU A 29 -5.44 3.10 2.26
CA LEU A 29 -5.79 4.51 2.33
C LEU A 29 -5.00 5.30 1.28
N GLN A 30 -5.69 6.10 0.48
CA GLN A 30 -5.12 6.81 -0.66
C GLN A 30 -5.43 8.30 -0.61
N SER A 31 -4.46 9.15 -0.93
CA SER A 31 -4.73 10.56 -1.16
C SER A 31 -5.51 10.78 -2.46
N PRO A 32 -6.38 11.81 -2.57
CA PRO A 32 -7.10 12.11 -3.81
C PRO A 32 -6.17 12.35 -4.99
N SER A 33 -5.02 13.00 -4.74
CA SER A 33 -3.99 13.28 -5.76
C SER A 33 -3.30 12.04 -6.32
N ARG A 34 -3.48 10.87 -5.71
CA ARG A 34 -2.84 9.61 -6.10
C ARG A 34 -3.80 8.43 -5.92
N ALA A 35 -4.97 8.52 -6.55
CA ALA A 35 -5.88 7.39 -6.69
C ALA A 35 -5.19 6.22 -7.41
N GLY A 36 -5.38 5.00 -6.91
CA GLY A 36 -4.64 3.79 -7.27
C GLY A 36 -3.27 3.64 -6.59
N GLY A 37 -3.00 4.46 -5.56
CA GLY A 37 -1.78 4.38 -4.74
C GLY A 37 -0.50 4.82 -5.45
N GLY A 38 0.61 4.83 -4.70
CA GLY A 38 1.93 5.23 -5.20
C GLY A 38 2.73 4.10 -5.86
N TYR A 39 3.93 4.42 -6.34
CA TYR A 39 4.82 3.47 -7.02
C TYR A 39 5.11 2.22 -6.18
N ILE A 40 5.45 2.38 -4.90
CA ILE A 40 5.76 1.25 -4.01
C ILE A 40 4.54 0.34 -3.83
N PHE A 41 3.38 0.93 -3.56
CA PHE A 41 2.13 0.19 -3.45
C PHE A 41 1.85 -0.65 -4.70
N ARG A 42 1.86 -0.03 -5.89
CA ARG A 42 1.53 -0.72 -7.15
C ARG A 42 2.53 -1.82 -7.50
N LYS A 43 3.83 -1.57 -7.30
CA LYS A 43 4.89 -2.48 -7.74
C LYS A 43 5.20 -3.60 -6.74
N TYR A 44 5.07 -3.34 -5.45
CA TYR A 44 5.55 -4.25 -4.39
C TYR A 44 4.45 -4.76 -3.46
N GLU A 45 3.46 -3.93 -3.10
CA GLU A 45 2.42 -4.32 -2.14
C GLU A 45 1.27 -5.01 -2.83
N LEU A 46 0.73 -4.41 -3.90
CA LEU A 46 -0.45 -4.91 -4.60
C LEU A 46 -0.31 -6.38 -5.04
N PRO A 47 0.83 -6.85 -5.59
CA PRO A 47 1.01 -8.27 -5.89
C PRO A 47 0.90 -9.19 -4.66
N GLU A 48 1.37 -8.76 -3.49
CA GLU A 48 1.29 -9.52 -2.25
C GLU A 48 -0.12 -9.50 -1.63
N VAL A 49 -0.88 -8.42 -1.88
CA VAL A 49 -2.32 -8.37 -1.56
C VAL A 49 -3.07 -9.38 -2.43
N GLU A 50 -2.84 -9.38 -3.75
CA GLU A 50 -3.48 -10.32 -4.67
C GLU A 50 -3.14 -11.78 -4.32
N ALA A 51 -1.87 -12.07 -4.02
CA ALA A 51 -1.48 -13.38 -3.50
C ALA A 51 -2.17 -13.74 -2.18
N GLY A 52 -2.37 -12.75 -1.30
CA GLY A 52 -3.14 -12.89 -0.05
C GLY A 52 -4.60 -13.24 -0.28
N LYS A 53 -5.25 -12.62 -1.27
CA LYS A 53 -6.63 -12.94 -1.67
C LYS A 53 -6.73 -14.36 -2.22
N VAL A 54 -5.84 -14.73 -3.14
CA VAL A 54 -5.83 -16.06 -3.77
C VAL A 54 -5.62 -17.18 -2.74
N SER A 55 -4.75 -16.95 -1.75
CA SER A 55 -4.50 -17.91 -0.67
C SER A 55 -5.60 -17.95 0.42
N GLY A 56 -6.59 -17.06 0.37
CA GLY A 56 -7.63 -16.93 1.40
C GLY A 56 -7.15 -16.28 2.71
N ARG A 57 -5.89 -15.82 2.76
CA ARG A 57 -5.32 -15.09 3.90
C ARG A 57 -5.98 -13.72 4.07
N ILE A 58 -6.26 -13.04 2.96
CA ILE A 58 -6.97 -11.77 2.92
C ILE A 58 -8.41 -12.06 2.53
N THR A 59 -9.34 -11.82 3.45
CA THR A 59 -10.78 -12.08 3.28
C THR A 59 -11.48 -10.97 2.53
N SER A 60 -11.01 -9.73 2.69
CA SER A 60 -11.48 -8.58 1.91
C SER A 60 -10.36 -7.56 1.70
N PHE A 61 -10.49 -6.77 0.64
CA PHE A 61 -9.57 -5.68 0.35
C PHE A 61 -10.33 -4.48 -0.18
N GLU A 62 -10.14 -3.32 0.44
CA GLU A 62 -10.78 -2.06 0.06
C GLU A 62 -9.75 -0.96 -0.16
N GLU A 63 -9.93 -0.15 -1.21
CA GLU A 63 -9.16 1.05 -1.46
C GLU A 63 -10.01 2.28 -1.15
N LYS A 64 -9.61 3.07 -0.14
CA LYS A 64 -10.36 4.24 0.31
C LYS A 64 -9.61 5.52 -0.01
N ILE A 65 -10.25 6.45 -0.71
CA ILE A 65 -9.73 7.80 -0.89
C ILE A 65 -10.00 8.59 0.40
N VAL A 66 -8.94 8.94 1.12
CA VAL A 66 -9.01 9.77 2.32
C VAL A 66 -8.77 11.21 1.90
N LEU A 67 -9.84 12.01 1.91
CA LEU A 67 -9.70 13.45 1.82
C LEU A 67 -8.97 13.92 3.08
N PRO A 68 -7.99 14.85 3.00
CA PRO A 68 -7.52 15.50 4.20
C PRO A 68 -8.74 16.10 4.89
N ASP A 69 -8.91 15.83 6.18
CA ASP A 69 -9.88 16.56 6.99
C ASP A 69 -9.66 18.04 6.65
N SER A 70 -10.72 18.73 6.24
CA SER A 70 -10.70 20.18 6.02
C SER A 70 -10.55 20.88 7.38
N GLY A 71 -9.46 20.59 8.07
CA GLY A 71 -9.01 21.28 9.26
C GLY A 71 -8.49 22.61 8.79
N ASP A 72 -9.32 23.63 9.02
CA ASP A 72 -8.93 25.03 9.06
C ASP A 72 -7.78 25.18 10.08
N TRP A 73 -6.55 24.99 9.64
CA TRP A 73 -5.38 25.47 10.36
C TRP A 73 -5.15 26.92 9.93
N GLN A 74 -5.97 27.82 10.46
CA GLN A 74 -5.70 29.26 10.48
C GLN A 74 -4.61 29.60 11.51
#